data_AF-A0A968P0U6-F1
#
_entry.id   AF-A0A968P0U6-F1
#
_cell.length_a   1.000
_cell.length_b   1.000
_cell.length_c   1.000
_cell.angle_alpha   90.00
_cell.angle_beta   90.00
_cell.angle_gamma   90.00
#
_symmetry.space_group_name_H-M   'P 1'
#
loop_
_entity.id
_entity.type
_entity.pdbx_description
1 polymer ?
#
loop_
_entity_poly.entity_id
_entity_poly.type
_entity_poly.pdbx_seq_one_letter_code
_entity_poly.pdbx_strand_id
1 'polypeptide(L)'
;MRLIQELPEPCRIESEWMILERKVSVDGRDVVIVQNVDLRKPFITRAEFKSASFRKLQEDSKRCLYRQGLLLEPLNGALSTSSQ
;
A
#
# COMPACT_ATOMS: atom_id res chain seq x y z
N MET A 1 16.71 -4.77 -21.72
CA MET A 1 16.86 -4.92 -20.26
C MET A 1 15.45 -4.98 -19.70
N ARG A 2 14.98 -6.13 -19.19
CA ARG A 2 13.65 -6.21 -18.56
C ARG A 2 13.77 -5.50 -17.22
N LEU A 3 13.00 -4.43 -16.99
CA LEU A 3 12.82 -3.89 -15.65
C LEU A 3 12.17 -5.01 -14.83
N ILE A 4 12.90 -5.59 -13.89
CA ILE A 4 12.30 -6.43 -12.86
C ILE A 4 11.37 -5.47 -12.09
N GLN A 5 10.06 -5.62 -12.27
CA GLN A 5 9.09 -4.88 -11.49
C GLN A 5 9.04 -5.45 -10.09
N GLU A 6 9.87 -4.90 -9.22
CA GLU A 6 9.77 -5.15 -7.79
C GLU A 6 8.49 -4.47 -7.29
N LEU A 7 7.49 -5.28 -6.96
CA LEU A 7 6.32 -4.80 -6.24
C LEU A 7 6.78 -4.28 -4.87
N PRO A 8 6.17 -3.21 -4.35
CA PRO A 8 6.50 -2.77 -3.00
C PRO A 8 6.17 -3.85 -1.99
N GLU A 9 7.08 -4.06 -1.04
CA GLU A 9 6.88 -4.98 0.06
C GLU A 9 5.57 -4.67 0.83
N PRO A 10 4.89 -5.69 1.37
CA PRO A 10 3.75 -5.49 2.23
C PRO A 10 4.11 -4.56 3.39
N CYS A 11 3.26 -3.57 3.63
CA CYS A 11 3.48 -2.59 4.66
C CYS A 11 2.46 -2.77 5.79
N ARG A 12 2.94 -2.86 7.03
CA ARG A 12 2.13 -2.97 8.25
C ARG A 12 2.54 -1.89 9.23
N ILE A 13 1.57 -1.16 9.75
CA ILE A 13 1.73 -0.19 10.83
C ILE A 13 0.87 -0.66 11.99
N GLU A 14 1.46 -0.69 13.17
CA GLU A 14 0.75 -1.00 14.39
C GLU A 14 0.88 0.14 15.39
N SER A 15 -0.24 0.47 16.04
CA SER A 15 -0.32 1.50 17.06
C SER A 15 -1.37 1.13 18.11
N GLU A 16 -1.49 1.97 19.13
CA GLU A 16 -2.52 1.86 20.16
C GLU A 16 -3.94 2.07 19.60
N TRP A 17 -4.08 2.84 18.50
CA TRP A 17 -5.38 3.20 17.95
C TRP A 17 -5.81 2.29 16.82
N MET A 18 -4.87 1.81 16.02
CA MET A 18 -5.18 1.03 14.82
C MET A 18 -4.01 0.19 14.32
N ILE A 19 -4.36 -0.83 13.54
CA ILE A 19 -3.46 -1.55 12.65
C ILE A 19 -3.82 -1.18 11.21
N LEU A 20 -2.82 -0.82 10.42
CA LEU A 20 -2.96 -0.55 9.00
C LEU A 20 -2.10 -1.54 8.24
N GLU A 21 -2.68 -2.20 7.25
CA GLU A 21 -1.96 -3.12 6.39
C GLU A 21 -2.22 -2.78 4.93
N ARG A 22 -1.17 -2.84 4.11
CA ARG A 22 -1.26 -2.74 2.67
C ARG A 22 -0.45 -3.83 2.01
N LYS A 23 -1.06 -4.51 1.05
CA LYS A 23 -0.41 -5.48 0.17
C LYS A 23 -0.74 -5.15 -1.27
N VAL A 24 0.28 -5.18 -2.12
CA VAL A 24 0.13 -5.08 -3.57
C VAL A 24 0.47 -6.43 -4.17
N SER A 25 -0.39 -6.94 -5.03
CA SER A 25 -0.18 -8.19 -5.76
C SER A 25 -0.66 -8.05 -7.20
N VAL A 26 -0.18 -8.92 -8.07
CA VAL A 26 -0.66 -9.04 -9.45
C VAL A 26 -1.46 -10.33 -9.55
N ASP A 27 -2.70 -10.24 -10.05
CA ASP A 27 -3.57 -11.39 -10.32
C ASP A 27 -3.92 -11.40 -11.82
N GLY A 28 -3.27 -12.30 -12.57
CA GLY A 28 -3.36 -12.32 -14.02
C GLY A 28 -2.86 -11.02 -14.66
N ARG A 29 -3.80 -10.19 -15.13
CA ARG A 29 -3.51 -8.87 -15.75
C ARG A 29 -3.84 -7.70 -14.83
N ASP A 30 -4.44 -7.97 -13.68
CA ASP A 30 -4.91 -6.96 -12.76
C ASP A 30 -3.90 -6.73 -11.65
N VAL A 31 -3.82 -5.49 -11.18
CA VAL A 31 -3.09 -5.17 -9.95
C VAL A 31 -4.07 -4.97 -8.83
N VAL A 32 -3.92 -5.81 -7.81
CA VAL A 32 -4.77 -5.87 -6.64
C VAL A 32 -4.04 -5.19 -5.49
N ILE A 33 -4.65 -4.10 -4.99
CA ILE A 33 -4.17 -3.39 -3.81
C ILE A 33 -5.17 -3.65 -2.69
N VAL A 34 -4.74 -4.41 -1.67
CA VAL A 34 -5.54 -4.64 -0.47
C VAL A 34 -5.05 -3.69 0.61
N GLN A 35 -5.98 -2.94 1.19
CA GLN A 35 -5.74 -2.09 2.35
C GLN A 35 -6.71 -2.47 3.46
N ASN A 36 -6.17 -2.93 4.59
CA ASN A 36 -6.96 -3.29 5.77
C ASN A 36 -6.70 -2.29 6.89
N VAL A 37 -7.77 -1.93 7.60
CA VAL A 37 -7.73 -1.06 8.77
C VAL A 37 -8.46 -1.76 9.90
N ASP A 38 -7.75 -2.07 10.98
CA ASP A 38 -8.34 -2.57 12.23
C ASP A 38 -8.30 -1.44 13.27
N LEU A 39 -9.47 -0.98 13.70
CA LEU A 39 -9.60 0.10 14.67
C LEU A 39 -9.66 -0.49 16.08
N ARG A 40 -8.57 -0.35 16.83
CA ARG A 40 -8.48 -0.78 18.23
C ARG A 40 -9.14 0.21 19.18
N LYS A 41 -9.03 1.51 18.87
CA LYS A 41 -9.62 2.59 19.66
C LYS A 41 -10.49 3.50 18.78
N PRO A 42 -11.80 3.57 19.00
CA PRO A 42 -12.71 4.31 18.12
C PRO A 42 -12.62 5.83 18.28
N PHE A 43 -12.08 6.32 19.39
CA PHE A 43 -12.00 7.75 19.69
C PHE A 43 -10.61 8.14 20.17
N ILE A 44 -10.19 9.34 19.77
CA ILE A 44 -8.94 9.96 20.22
C ILE A 44 -9.25 11.26 20.95
N THR A 45 -8.54 11.49 22.05
CA THR A 45 -8.61 12.77 22.77
C THR A 45 -7.73 13.82 22.09
N ARG A 46 -7.95 15.10 22.43
CA ARG A 46 -7.13 16.20 21.93
C ARG A 46 -5.66 16.10 22.36
N ALA A 47 -5.39 15.53 23.54
CA ALA A 47 -4.04 15.32 24.04
C ALA A 47 -3.32 14.24 23.22
N GLU A 48 -4.00 13.11 22.97
CA GLU A 48 -3.48 12.02 22.13
C GLU A 48 -3.23 12.48 20.70
N PHE A 49 -4.15 13.24 20.09
CA PHE A 49 -3.97 13.75 18.73
C PHE A 49 -2.71 14.63 18.58
N LYS A 50 -2.34 15.37 19.63
CA LYS A 50 -1.14 16.22 19.64
C LYS A 50 0.14 15.48 20.02
N SER A 51 0.03 14.22 20.48
CA SER A 51 1.14 13.42 20.96
C SER A 51 2.13 13.06 19.85
N ALA A 52 3.38 12.77 20.24
CA ALA A 52 4.41 12.32 19.31
C ALA A 52 4.06 10.95 18.69
N SER A 53 3.45 10.05 19.46
CA SER A 53 3.04 8.72 18.96
C SER A 53 1.96 8.81 17.89
N PHE A 54 0.96 9.69 18.07
CA PHE A 54 -0.07 9.90 17.05
C PHE A 54 0.48 10.59 15.80
N ARG A 55 1.41 11.55 15.95
CA ARG A 55 2.11 12.16 14.80
C ARG A 55 2.93 11.13 14.02
N LYS A 56 3.66 10.25 14.71
CA LYS A 56 4.38 9.14 14.09
C LYS A 56 3.43 8.23 13.31
N LEU A 57 2.28 7.88 13.90
CA LEU A 57 1.24 7.12 13.19
C LEU A 57 0.80 7.83 11.89
N GLN A 58 0.56 9.14 11.93
CA GLN A 58 0.18 9.91 10.73
C GLN A 58 1.28 9.90 9.65
N GLU A 59 2.54 10.06 10.04
CA GLU A 59 3.69 10.04 9.12
C GLU A 59 3.90 8.66 8.50
N ASP A 60 3.88 7.62 9.34
CA ASP A 60 3.99 6.22 8.91
C ASP A 60 2.84 5.88 7.95
N SER A 61 1.61 6.29 8.27
CA SER A 61 0.42 6.07 7.43
C SER A 61 0.58 6.71 6.05
N LYS A 62 1.09 7.95 5.98
CA LYS A 62 1.37 8.63 4.71
C LYS A 62 2.42 7.89 3.88
N ARG A 63 3.48 7.40 4.52
CA ARG A 63 4.55 6.66 3.84
C ARG A 63 4.05 5.31 3.29
N CYS A 64 3.24 4.61 4.07
CA CYS A 64 2.75 3.27 3.78
C CYS A 64 1.61 3.25 2.74
N LEU A 65 0.67 4.20 2.84
CA LEU A 65 -0.58 4.17 2.09
C LEU A 65 -0.66 5.19 0.94
N TYR A 66 -0.03 6.36 1.05
CA TYR A 66 -0.29 7.49 0.14
C TYR A 66 0.81 7.80 -0.88
N ARG A 67 2.09 7.52 -0.57
CA ARG A 67 3.23 7.99 -1.37
C ARG A 67 3.84 6.98 -2.34
N GLN A 68 3.12 5.92 -2.70
CA GLN A 68 3.64 4.90 -3.61
C GLN A 68 2.78 4.84 -4.87
N GLY A 69 3.08 5.72 -5.83
CA GLY A 69 2.62 5.56 -7.20
C GLY A 69 3.21 4.27 -7.77
N LEU A 70 2.34 3.38 -8.27
CA LEU A 70 2.78 2.14 -8.90
C LEU A 70 2.96 2.40 -10.40
N LEU A 71 4.18 2.17 -10.89
CA LEU A 71 4.48 2.14 -12.32
C LEU A 71 4.48 0.68 -12.75
N LEU A 72 3.52 0.33 -13.61
CA LEU A 72 3.28 -1.03 -14.09
C LEU A 72 3.42 -1.05 -15.60
N GLU A 73 4.11 -2.05 -16.13
CA GLU A 73 4.32 -2.21 -17.56
C GLU A 73 3.25 -3.20 -18.03
N PRO A 74 2.55 -2.92 -19.14
CA PRO A 74 1.57 -3.85 -19.68
C PRO A 74 2.27 -5.16 -20.05
N LEU A 75 1.72 -6.29 -19.59
CA LEU A 75 2.23 -7.64 -19.85
C LEU A 75 2.28 -8.01 -21.36
N ASN A 76 1.71 -7.18 -22.23
CA ASN A 76 1.60 -7.40 -23.67
C ASN A 76 2.65 -6.61 -24.46
N GLY A 77 3.93 -6.96 -24.30
CA GLY A 77 5.01 -6.55 -25.21
C GLY A 77 5.16 -7.46 -26.44
N ALA A 78 4.42 -8.57 -26.50
CA ALA A 78 4.35 -9.45 -27.65
C ALA A 78 2.89 -9.78 -27.95
N LEU A 79 2.17 -8.82 -28.54
CA LEU A 79 1.11 -9.20 -29.47
C LEU A 79 1.81 -9.93 -30.62
N SER A 80 1.90 -11.24 -30.50
CA SER A 80 2.12 -12.14 -31.61
C SER A 80 1.04 -11.84 -32.64
N THR A 81 1.36 -11.00 -33.63
CA THR A 81 0.67 -10.97 -34.91
C THR A 81 0.99 -12.29 -35.62
N SER A 82 0.38 -13.35 -35.13
CA SER A 82 0.43 -14.69 -35.68
C SER A 82 -1.02 -15.16 -35.79
N SER A 83 -1.77 -14.58 -36.72
CA SER A 83 -2.99 -15.18 -37.23
C SER A 83 -3.12 -14.74 -38.68
N GLN A 84 -3.29 -15.77 -39.51
CA GLN A 84 -3.25 -15.83 -40.96
C GLN A 84 -4.10 -14.80 -41.69
#